data_AF-A0A1E1WJF8-F1
#
_entry.id   AF-A0A1E1WJF8-F1
#
_cell.length_a   1.000
_cell.length_b   1.000
_cell.length_c   1.000
_cell.angle_alpha   90.00
_cell.angle_beta   90.00
_cell.angle_gamma   90.00
#
_symmetry.space_group_name_H-M   'P 1'
#
loop_
_entity.id
_entity.type
_entity.pdbx_description
1 polymer ?
#
loop_
_entity_poly.entity_id
_entity_poly.type
_entity_poly.pdbx_seq_one_letter_code
_entity_poly.pdbx_strand_id
1 'polypeptide(L)'
;GGYHHSTCDLRAHLPSISKVLGSGSECGGGGSGGGASAPQSARVSSNGAGGMAVSRVPSPLHDGNTPVAENWCFTQVKVVKFSYMWTINNFSFCREEMGEVLKSSTFSAGASDKLKWCLRVNPKGLDEESKDYLSLYLLLVSCNKSEVRAKFKFSILNAKREETKAMESQRAYRFVQGKDWGFKKFIRRDFLLDEANGLLPEDKLTIFCEVSVVADSINISGQSNVVQFKVPECRLSDDLGALFDNERFSDVTLAVGGREFQAHKAILAARSPVFAAMFEHEMEERKRNRVDITDVDHEVLREMLRFIYTGRAPNLDKMADDLLAAADKYALERLKVMCEEALCVSLSVESAADTLILADLHSADQLKAQTIDFINTSHATDVMDTAGWKNMISSHPHLIAEAFRALATQQQQIPPIGPPRKRVKQA
;
A
#
# COMPACT_ATOMS: atom_id res chain seq x y z
N GLY A 1 -16.00 -53.32 13.44
CA GLY A 1 -16.41 -53.07 12.05
C GLY A 1 -16.41 -51.58 11.85
N GLY A 2 -15.49 -51.08 11.03
CA GLY A 2 -15.21 -49.67 10.87
C GLY A 2 -16.22 -48.94 10.00
N TYR A 3 -16.40 -47.65 10.28
CA TYR A 3 -17.07 -46.69 9.41
C TYR A 3 -16.00 -45.95 8.60
N HIS A 4 -16.00 -46.16 7.29
CA HIS A 4 -15.22 -45.40 6.32
C HIS A 4 -16.07 -44.20 5.85
N HIS A 5 -15.56 -42.98 6.07
CA HIS A 5 -15.98 -41.80 5.31
C HIS A 5 -15.12 -41.73 4.05
N SER A 6 -15.76 -41.88 2.88
CA SER A 6 -15.16 -41.59 1.58
C SER A 6 -15.23 -40.09 1.30
N THR A 7 -14.07 -39.46 1.17
CA THR A 7 -13.90 -38.14 0.54
C THR A 7 -13.90 -38.32 -0.97
N CYS A 8 -14.90 -37.74 -1.66
CA CYS A 8 -14.91 -37.64 -3.11
C CYS A 8 -14.02 -36.48 -3.58
N ASP A 9 -12.95 -36.85 -4.29
CA ASP A 9 -12.17 -35.98 -5.17
C ASP A 9 -13.10 -35.39 -6.26
N LEU A 10 -13.26 -34.07 -6.27
CA LEU A 10 -13.91 -33.32 -7.35
C LEU A 10 -12.87 -32.43 -8.01
N ARG A 11 -12.03 -33.07 -8.83
CA ARG A 11 -11.08 -32.41 -9.73
C ARG A 11 -11.43 -32.79 -11.16
N ALA A 12 -12.43 -32.14 -11.76
CA ALA A 12 -12.58 -32.10 -13.22
C ALA A 12 -13.59 -31.03 -13.68
N HIS A 13 -13.16 -30.27 -14.70
CA HIS A 13 -13.94 -29.51 -15.69
C HIS A 13 -14.40 -28.07 -15.38
N LEU A 14 -13.46 -27.13 -15.54
CA LEU A 14 -13.75 -25.86 -16.23
C LEU A 14 -12.63 -25.60 -17.27
N PRO A 15 -12.93 -25.45 -18.57
CA PRO A 15 -11.91 -25.13 -19.57
C PRO A 15 -11.56 -23.63 -19.52
N SER A 16 -10.27 -23.37 -19.32
CA SER A 16 -9.64 -22.06 -19.45
C SER A 16 -9.71 -21.60 -20.91
N ILE A 17 -10.51 -20.57 -21.20
CA ILE A 17 -10.51 -19.90 -22.51
C ILE A 17 -9.40 -18.86 -22.50
N SER A 18 -8.20 -19.28 -22.92
CA SER A 18 -7.18 -18.36 -23.41
C SER A 18 -6.31 -19.08 -24.46
N LYS A 19 -6.44 -18.65 -25.72
CA LYS A 19 -5.50 -18.76 -26.87
C LYS A 19 -6.20 -19.12 -28.19
N VAL A 20 -6.56 -18.10 -28.95
CA VAL A 20 -6.53 -18.08 -30.43
C VAL A 20 -6.25 -16.60 -30.77
N LEU A 21 -5.07 -16.19 -31.22
CA LEU A 21 -4.64 -16.24 -32.63
C LEU A 21 -3.11 -16.08 -32.68
N GLY A 22 -2.47 -16.98 -33.43
CA GLY A 22 -1.09 -16.83 -33.88
C GLY A 22 -1.04 -16.76 -35.40
N SER A 23 -0.14 -15.89 -35.87
CA SER A 23 0.69 -15.97 -37.09
C SER A 23 0.07 -15.98 -38.49
N GLY A 24 0.59 -15.07 -39.33
CA GLY A 24 0.93 -15.40 -40.73
C GLY A 24 0.72 -14.28 -41.74
N SER A 25 1.77 -13.50 -42.06
CA SER A 25 2.43 -13.56 -43.38
C SER A 25 3.24 -12.30 -43.69
N GLU A 26 4.51 -12.55 -44.00
CA GLU A 26 5.50 -11.64 -44.58
C GLU A 26 5.16 -11.30 -46.03
N CYS A 27 5.48 -10.07 -46.45
CA CYS A 27 5.85 -9.73 -47.82
C CYS A 27 6.84 -8.56 -47.76
N GLY A 28 8.07 -8.79 -48.25
CA GLY A 28 9.11 -7.78 -48.39
C GLY A 28 9.06 -7.03 -49.72
N GLY A 29 9.78 -5.91 -49.78
CA GLY A 29 10.06 -5.16 -51.00
C GLY A 29 10.57 -3.75 -50.69
N GLY A 30 11.88 -3.55 -50.87
CA GLY A 30 12.61 -2.32 -50.53
C GLY A 30 12.52 -1.17 -51.53
N GLY A 31 13.13 -0.03 -51.18
CA GLY A 31 13.28 1.13 -52.07
C GLY A 31 13.72 2.40 -51.34
N SER A 32 14.98 2.75 -51.54
CA SER A 32 15.80 3.85 -50.99
C SER A 32 15.45 5.29 -51.44
N GLY A 33 15.80 6.30 -50.61
CA GLY A 33 16.53 7.50 -51.08
C GLY A 33 15.96 8.91 -50.76
N GLY A 34 16.76 9.73 -50.06
CA GLY A 34 16.76 11.21 -50.05
C GLY A 34 15.75 11.88 -49.09
N GLY A 35 16.06 12.85 -48.22
CA GLY A 35 17.11 13.86 -48.22
C GLY A 35 16.49 15.25 -48.43
N ALA A 36 16.44 16.05 -47.36
CA ALA A 36 16.40 17.52 -47.30
C ALA A 36 15.25 18.19 -46.53
N SER A 37 15.67 19.28 -45.90
CA SER A 37 15.12 20.22 -44.93
C SER A 37 13.89 21.07 -45.31
N ALA A 38 13.15 21.44 -44.26
CA ALA A 38 12.21 22.57 -44.01
C ALA A 38 12.37 23.85 -44.88
N PRO A 39 11.38 24.79 -45.00
CA PRO A 39 10.51 25.25 -43.90
C PRO A 39 9.05 25.71 -44.19
N GLN A 40 8.35 25.94 -43.06
CA GLN A 40 7.11 26.68 -42.77
C GLN A 40 6.36 27.42 -43.91
N SER A 41 5.04 27.19 -44.00
CA SER A 41 4.04 28.28 -43.97
C SER A 41 2.66 27.75 -43.57
N ALA A 42 1.95 28.56 -42.78
CA ALA A 42 0.62 28.30 -42.28
C ALA A 42 -0.44 28.38 -43.39
N ARG A 43 -1.46 27.51 -43.35
CA ARG A 43 -2.81 27.84 -43.80
C ARG A 43 -3.85 26.98 -43.08
N VAL A 44 -4.81 27.70 -42.54
CA VAL A 44 -5.99 27.27 -41.78
C VAL A 44 -6.91 26.43 -42.66
N SER A 45 -7.43 25.32 -42.12
CA SER A 45 -8.75 24.80 -42.50
C SER A 45 -9.41 24.13 -41.31
N SER A 46 -10.57 24.67 -40.98
CA SER A 46 -11.53 24.30 -39.96
C SER A 46 -12.12 22.90 -40.17
N ASN A 47 -12.23 22.10 -39.11
CA ASN A 47 -13.50 21.57 -38.59
C ASN A 47 -13.23 20.49 -37.54
N GLY A 48 -13.97 20.55 -36.43
CA GLY A 48 -13.97 19.51 -35.42
C GLY A 48 -14.33 20.06 -34.05
N ALA A 49 -15.62 20.34 -33.85
CA ALA A 49 -16.18 20.63 -32.54
C ALA A 49 -15.95 19.42 -31.60
N GLY A 50 -14.93 19.53 -30.76
CA GLY A 50 -14.74 18.66 -29.59
C GLY A 50 -15.04 19.46 -28.34
N GLY A 51 -16.26 19.34 -27.83
CA GLY A 51 -16.61 19.88 -26.51
C GLY A 51 -15.71 19.23 -25.47
N MET A 52 -14.74 19.98 -24.94
CA MET A 52 -13.98 19.54 -23.78
C MET A 52 -14.93 19.51 -22.59
N ALA A 53 -15.32 18.29 -22.19
CA ALA A 53 -15.91 18.07 -20.88
C ALA A 53 -14.89 18.53 -19.83
N VAL A 54 -15.19 19.67 -19.20
CA VAL A 54 -14.43 20.17 -18.05
C VAL A 54 -14.73 19.22 -16.90
N SER A 55 -13.86 18.23 -16.71
CA SER A 55 -13.88 17.39 -15.51
C SER A 55 -13.71 18.30 -14.30
N ARG A 56 -14.78 18.48 -13.52
CA ARG A 56 -14.73 19.22 -12.25
C ARG A 56 -13.95 18.35 -11.27
N VAL A 57 -12.68 18.71 -11.08
CA VAL A 57 -11.85 18.19 -9.99
C VAL A 57 -12.52 18.57 -8.66
N PRO A 58 -12.58 17.68 -7.65
CA PRO A 58 -13.15 18.00 -6.35
C PRO A 58 -12.44 19.20 -5.70
N SER A 59 -13.21 20.23 -5.35
CA SER A 59 -12.72 21.41 -4.64
C SER A 59 -12.44 21.07 -3.16
N PRO A 60 -11.25 21.36 -2.60
CA PRO A 60 -10.96 21.10 -1.19
C PRO A 60 -11.52 22.14 -0.21
N LEU A 61 -12.34 23.10 -0.69
CA LEU A 61 -12.81 24.23 0.11
C LEU A 61 -14.00 23.83 1.00
N HIS A 62 -13.73 23.05 2.04
CA HIS A 62 -14.70 22.82 3.13
C HIS A 62 -14.57 23.83 4.28
N ASP A 63 -13.56 24.70 4.28
CA ASP A 63 -13.40 25.76 5.27
C ASP A 63 -13.55 27.14 4.63
N GLY A 64 -14.78 27.67 4.63
CA GLY A 64 -15.16 29.10 4.75
C GLY A 64 -14.50 30.22 3.91
N ASN A 65 -13.44 29.98 3.15
CA ASN A 65 -12.67 31.00 2.46
C ASN A 65 -12.94 30.90 0.95
N THR A 66 -13.85 31.75 0.49
CA THR A 66 -13.97 32.05 -0.94
C THR A 66 -12.65 32.68 -1.43
N PRO A 67 -12.08 32.19 -2.55
CA PRO A 67 -10.92 32.83 -3.16
C PRO A 67 -11.25 34.27 -3.55
N VAL A 68 -10.44 35.23 -3.10
CA VAL A 68 -10.60 36.67 -3.40
C VAL A 68 -10.24 37.01 -4.85
N ALA A 69 -9.54 36.12 -5.55
CA ALA A 69 -9.02 36.33 -6.90
C ALA A 69 -9.63 35.34 -7.92
N GLU A 70 -9.78 35.80 -9.16
CA GLU A 70 -10.30 35.04 -10.31
C GLU A 70 -9.48 33.77 -10.61
N ASN A 71 -8.17 33.86 -10.38
CA ASN A 71 -7.25 32.74 -10.45
C ASN A 71 -6.84 32.36 -9.03
N TRP A 72 -6.98 31.08 -8.70
CA TRP A 72 -6.51 30.55 -7.43
C TRP A 72 -5.67 29.30 -7.66
N CYS A 73 -4.74 29.08 -6.74
CA CYS A 73 -3.92 27.88 -6.67
C CYS A 73 -3.85 27.43 -5.22
N PHE A 74 -4.21 26.17 -4.98
CA PHE A 74 -4.01 25.50 -3.71
C PHE A 74 -2.86 24.51 -3.87
N THR A 75 -1.79 24.70 -3.09
CA THR A 75 -0.66 23.76 -3.06
C THR A 75 -0.78 22.89 -1.82
N GLN A 76 -0.98 21.58 -2.01
CA GLN A 76 -0.88 20.62 -0.92
C GLN A 76 0.52 20.02 -0.91
N VAL A 77 1.27 20.26 0.16
CA VAL A 77 2.59 19.65 0.38
C VAL A 77 2.39 18.35 1.17
N LYS A 78 2.67 17.20 0.54
CA LYS A 78 2.63 15.90 1.23
C LYS A 78 3.80 15.77 2.21
N VAL A 79 3.54 15.24 3.41
CA VAL A 79 4.57 15.00 4.43
C VAL A 79 4.46 13.56 4.91
N VAL A 80 5.57 12.82 4.85
CA VAL A 80 5.69 11.46 5.37
C VAL A 80 6.35 11.53 6.75
N LYS A 81 5.69 10.99 7.78
CA LYS A 81 6.20 10.98 9.15
C LYS A 81 6.51 9.56 9.61
N PHE A 82 7.63 9.40 10.29
CA PHE A 82 8.03 8.14 10.92
C PHE A 82 8.96 8.42 12.10
N SER A 83 9.13 7.43 12.96
CA SER A 83 9.97 7.55 14.16
C SER A 83 10.90 6.35 14.31
N TYR A 84 11.97 6.54 15.07
CA TYR A 84 13.00 5.54 15.34
C TYR A 84 13.48 5.65 16.78
N MET A 85 13.60 4.51 17.45
CA MET A 85 14.09 4.42 18.82
C MET A 85 15.43 3.69 18.81
N TRP A 86 16.44 4.28 19.46
CA TRP A 86 17.76 3.70 19.60
C TRP A 86 18.17 3.65 21.07
N THR A 87 18.39 2.45 21.59
CA THR A 87 18.90 2.23 22.94
C THR A 87 20.37 1.86 22.90
N ILE A 88 21.19 2.60 23.63
CA ILE A 88 22.61 2.32 23.87
C ILE A 88 22.72 1.78 25.29
N ASN A 89 23.04 0.50 25.43
CA ASN A 89 23.22 -0.15 26.72
C ASN A 89 24.60 0.17 27.30
N ASN A 90 24.67 0.23 28.63
CA ASN A 90 25.89 0.53 29.39
C ASN A 90 26.54 1.85 28.94
N PHE A 91 25.73 2.90 28.80
CA PHE A 91 26.12 4.17 28.18
C PHE A 91 27.28 4.84 28.93
N SER A 92 27.31 4.77 30.26
CA SER A 92 28.40 5.29 31.07
C SER A 92 29.76 4.65 30.76
N PHE A 93 29.76 3.43 30.18
CA PHE A 93 30.96 2.69 29.77
C PHE A 93 31.39 2.94 28.31
N CYS A 94 30.71 3.82 27.58
CA CYS A 94 31.11 4.21 26.22
C CYS A 94 32.57 4.69 26.20
N ARG A 95 33.40 4.01 25.41
CA ARG A 95 34.85 4.28 25.32
C ARG A 95 35.19 5.37 24.32
N GLU A 96 34.21 5.81 23.54
CA GLU A 96 34.38 6.82 22.50
C GLU A 96 35.03 8.07 23.07
N GLU A 97 36.09 8.53 22.43
CA GLU A 97 36.73 9.80 22.74
C GLU A 97 36.02 10.97 22.04
N MET A 98 36.39 12.21 22.41
CA MET A 98 35.84 13.40 21.77
C MET A 98 36.02 13.32 20.24
N GLY A 99 34.95 13.60 19.50
CA GLY A 99 34.89 13.50 18.04
C GLY A 99 34.62 12.08 17.50
N GLU A 100 34.78 11.03 18.31
CA GLU A 100 34.40 9.66 17.93
C GLU A 100 32.88 9.49 17.97
N VAL A 101 32.37 8.64 17.08
CA VAL A 101 30.94 8.58 16.76
C VAL A 101 30.38 7.16 16.81
N LEU A 102 29.27 7.01 17.52
CA LEU A 102 28.41 5.84 17.46
C LEU A 102 27.36 6.05 16.37
N LYS A 103 27.06 4.99 15.62
CA LYS A 103 26.00 4.99 14.61
C LYS A 103 24.95 3.94 14.95
N SER A 104 23.68 4.31 14.82
CA SER A 104 22.59 3.33 14.90
C SER A 104 22.54 2.44 13.65
N SER A 105 21.72 1.39 13.72
CA SER A 105 21.23 0.70 12.53
C SER A 105 20.50 1.68 11.61
N THR A 106 20.39 1.31 10.33
CA THR A 106 19.62 2.10 9.37
C THR A 106 18.11 1.90 9.55
N PHE A 107 17.34 2.94 9.28
CA PHE A 107 15.88 2.94 9.34
C PHE A 107 15.28 3.77 8.20
N SER A 108 14.00 3.56 7.91
CA SER A 108 13.25 4.22 6.83
C SER A 108 11.77 4.35 7.18
N ALA A 109 11.00 5.11 6.39
CA ALA A 109 9.56 5.31 6.65
C ALA A 109 8.73 4.02 6.50
N GLY A 110 9.23 3.07 5.69
CA GLY A 110 8.67 1.74 5.50
C GLY A 110 9.72 0.80 4.91
N ALA A 111 9.41 -0.49 4.82
CA ALA A 111 10.35 -1.52 4.35
C ALA A 111 10.84 -1.26 2.90
N SER A 112 9.94 -0.80 2.03
CA SER A 112 10.19 -0.50 0.60
C SER A 112 10.77 0.90 0.35
N ASP A 113 10.92 1.74 1.38
CA ASP A 113 11.45 3.09 1.22
C ASP A 113 12.96 3.05 0.95
N LYS A 114 13.35 3.76 -0.11
CA LYS A 114 14.72 3.85 -0.62
C LYS A 114 15.56 4.89 0.15
N LEU A 115 14.91 5.73 0.97
CA LEU A 115 15.60 6.66 1.86
C LEU A 115 16.03 5.95 3.13
N LYS A 116 17.32 5.67 3.26
CA LYS A 116 17.89 5.03 4.46
C LYS A 116 18.57 6.06 5.34
N TRP A 117 18.15 6.14 6.59
CA TRP A 117 18.61 7.08 7.60
C TRP A 117 19.34 6.35 8.72
N CYS A 118 20.24 7.00 9.45
CA CYS A 118 20.70 6.52 10.75
C CYS A 118 20.97 7.68 11.71
N LEU A 119 21.05 7.38 13.00
CA LEU A 119 21.45 8.34 14.02
C LEU A 119 22.96 8.28 14.22
N ARG A 120 23.56 9.44 14.49
CA ARG A 120 24.95 9.61 14.91
C ARG A 120 25.00 10.26 16.27
N VAL A 121 25.71 9.64 17.21
CA VAL A 121 25.94 10.17 18.56
C VAL A 121 27.42 10.33 18.80
N ASN A 122 27.84 11.49 19.28
CA ASN A 122 29.17 11.71 19.85
C ASN A 122 29.02 11.84 21.38
N PRO A 123 29.29 10.77 22.17
CA PRO A 123 29.03 10.76 23.61
C PRO A 123 29.78 11.85 24.39
N LYS A 124 31.01 12.19 23.94
CA LYS A 124 31.90 13.18 24.54
C LYS A 124 32.04 14.46 23.70
N GLY A 125 31.01 14.79 22.92
CA GLY A 125 31.01 15.95 22.03
C GLY A 125 31.73 15.72 20.71
N LEU A 126 31.43 16.56 19.72
CA LEU A 126 32.02 16.50 18.38
C LEU A 126 33.40 17.18 18.34
N ASP A 127 33.57 18.23 19.13
CA ASP A 127 34.78 19.06 19.20
C ASP A 127 34.86 19.80 20.54
N GLU A 128 35.91 20.60 20.72
CA GLU A 128 36.18 21.32 21.98
C GLU A 128 35.03 22.22 22.44
N GLU A 129 34.27 22.79 21.50
CA GLU A 129 33.13 23.65 21.81
C GLU A 129 31.96 22.87 22.44
N SER A 130 31.91 21.56 22.17
CA SER A 130 30.82 20.65 22.55
C SER A 130 31.25 19.53 23.48
N LYS A 131 32.48 19.56 24.03
CA LYS A 131 33.06 18.51 24.89
C LYS A 131 32.22 18.10 26.11
N ASP A 132 31.48 19.05 26.67
CA ASP A 132 30.62 18.86 27.85
C ASP A 132 29.19 18.42 27.47
N TYR A 133 28.94 18.20 26.18
CA TYR A 133 27.65 17.84 25.62
C TYR A 133 27.71 16.51 24.88
N LEU A 134 26.58 15.84 24.81
CA LEU A 134 26.32 14.82 23.81
C LEU A 134 25.86 15.52 22.54
N SER A 135 26.48 15.18 21.40
CA SER A 135 26.04 15.67 20.09
C SER A 135 25.24 14.58 19.37
N LEU A 136 24.13 14.97 18.72
CA LEU A 136 23.19 14.05 18.11
C LEU A 136 22.77 14.54 16.72
N TYR A 137 22.87 13.67 15.71
CA TYR A 137 22.58 13.99 14.32
C TYR A 137 21.77 12.89 13.62
N LEU A 138 20.94 13.32 12.68
CA LEU A 138 20.27 12.47 11.69
C LEU A 138 21.12 12.50 10.42
N LEU A 139 21.52 11.32 9.94
CA LEU A 139 22.29 11.15 8.71
C LEU A 139 21.42 10.49 7.63
N LEU A 140 21.42 11.04 6.42
CA LEU A 140 20.88 10.37 5.25
C LEU A 140 21.97 9.47 4.64
N VAL A 141 21.85 8.15 4.83
CA VAL A 141 22.85 7.15 4.41
C VAL A 141 22.73 6.81 2.93
N SER A 142 21.50 6.60 2.44
CA SER A 142 21.23 6.26 1.04
C SER A 142 19.97 6.96 0.57
N CYS A 143 19.98 7.40 -0.68
CA CYS A 143 18.89 8.12 -1.31
C CYS A 143 18.87 7.85 -2.81
N ASN A 144 17.70 7.61 -3.38
CA ASN A 144 17.49 7.50 -4.83
C ASN A 144 17.06 8.82 -5.49
N LYS A 145 17.05 9.92 -4.73
CA LYS A 145 16.71 11.27 -5.17
C LYS A 145 17.96 12.15 -5.13
N SER A 146 17.95 13.24 -5.90
CA SER A 146 19.04 14.23 -5.89
C SER A 146 19.16 14.94 -4.53
N GLU A 147 18.03 15.23 -3.88
CA GLU A 147 17.95 15.77 -2.53
C GLU A 147 16.62 15.42 -1.85
N VAL A 148 16.59 15.53 -0.53
CA VAL A 148 15.41 15.34 0.30
C VAL A 148 15.31 16.49 1.30
N ARG A 149 14.11 17.01 1.56
CA ARG A 149 13.88 17.98 2.64
C ARG A 149 13.19 17.30 3.81
N ALA A 150 13.74 17.41 5.01
CA ALA A 150 13.17 16.77 6.19
C ALA A 150 13.29 17.66 7.43
N LYS A 151 12.24 17.67 8.25
CA LYS A 151 12.30 18.09 9.66
C LYS A 151 12.59 16.88 10.52
N PHE A 152 13.22 17.09 11.67
CA PHE A 152 13.47 16.05 12.65
C PHE A 152 13.35 16.59 14.07
N LYS A 153 12.98 15.72 15.00
CA LYS A 153 12.96 15.98 16.44
C LYS A 153 13.66 14.83 17.15
N PHE A 154 14.48 15.16 18.14
CA PHE A 154 15.11 14.19 19.02
C PHE A 154 14.62 14.40 20.44
N SER A 155 14.43 13.31 21.18
CA SER A 155 14.11 13.29 22.60
C SER A 155 14.79 12.09 23.27
N ILE A 156 14.85 12.12 24.60
CA ILE A 156 15.30 11.00 25.42
C ILE A 156 14.06 10.39 26.09
N LEU A 157 13.97 9.07 26.15
CA LEU A 157 12.91 8.39 26.90
C LEU A 157 13.36 8.14 28.33
N ASN A 158 12.55 8.58 29.31
CA ASN A 158 12.79 8.30 30.72
C ASN A 158 12.38 6.84 31.09
N ALA A 159 12.53 6.47 32.37
CA ALA A 159 12.13 5.14 32.86
C ALA A 159 10.64 4.79 32.63
N LYS A 160 9.77 5.79 32.49
CA LYS A 160 8.33 5.61 32.18
C LYS A 160 8.04 5.56 30.67
N ARG A 161 9.07 5.61 29.83
CA ARG A 161 9.00 5.72 28.36
C ARG A 161 8.34 7.00 27.86
N GLU A 162 8.40 8.08 28.66
CA GLU A 162 7.93 9.40 28.26
C GLU A 162 9.07 10.18 27.61
N GLU A 163 8.75 10.95 26.57
CA GLU A 163 9.70 11.85 25.92
C GLU A 163 10.08 13.03 26.82
N THR A 164 11.38 13.27 26.97
CA THR A 164 11.94 14.43 27.67
C THR A 164 13.14 14.99 26.92
N LYS A 165 13.56 16.21 27.29
CA LYS A 165 14.72 16.91 26.69
C LYS A 165 14.65 16.98 25.16
N ALA A 166 13.45 17.27 24.64
CA ALA A 166 13.22 17.33 23.21
C ALA A 166 13.89 18.55 22.56
N MET A 167 14.49 18.34 21.39
CA MET A 167 14.94 19.40 20.48
C MET A 167 14.47 19.10 19.07
N GLU A 168 13.94 20.11 18.38
CA GLU A 168 13.42 19.98 17.03
C GLU A 168 14.09 20.95 16.05
N SER A 169 14.18 20.51 14.80
CA SER A 169 14.68 21.33 13.71
C SER A 169 13.70 22.46 13.40
N GLN A 170 14.18 23.70 13.37
CA GLN A 170 13.35 24.90 13.09
C GLN A 170 12.66 24.84 11.71
N ARG A 171 13.30 24.20 10.73
CA ARG A 171 12.82 24.09 9.36
C ARG A 171 13.18 22.74 8.76
N ALA A 172 12.58 22.41 7.62
CA ALA A 172 13.03 21.26 6.85
C ALA A 172 14.41 21.54 6.26
N TYR A 173 15.40 20.75 6.65
CA TYR A 173 16.76 20.85 6.13
C TYR A 173 16.91 20.02 4.86
N ARG A 174 17.81 20.46 3.97
CA ARG A 174 18.17 19.74 2.77
C ARG A 174 19.21 18.67 3.08
N PHE A 175 18.87 17.43 2.79
CA PHE A 175 19.73 16.26 2.86
C PHE A 175 20.10 15.80 1.46
N VAL A 176 21.36 15.42 1.30
CA VAL A 176 21.87 14.63 0.18
C VAL A 176 22.52 13.39 0.77
N GLN A 177 22.82 12.38 -0.05
CA GLN A 177 23.47 11.17 0.43
C GLN A 177 24.77 11.50 1.19
N GLY A 178 24.92 10.97 2.39
CA GLY A 178 26.05 11.23 3.29
C GLY A 178 25.96 12.53 4.10
N LYS A 179 24.91 13.34 3.93
CA LYS A 179 24.72 14.58 4.69
C LYS A 179 23.96 14.34 5.98
N ASP A 180 24.39 15.01 7.05
CA ASP A 180 23.70 15.04 8.32
C ASP A 180 23.28 16.44 8.77
N TRP A 181 22.30 16.45 9.67
CA TRP A 181 21.83 17.62 10.40
C TRP A 181 21.44 17.20 11.82
N GLY A 182 21.65 18.09 12.79
CA GLY A 182 21.46 17.74 14.20
C GLY A 182 21.87 18.86 15.14
N PHE A 183 22.05 18.49 16.41
CA PHE A 183 22.42 19.42 17.47
C PHE A 183 23.78 19.05 18.04
N LYS A 184 24.72 19.98 17.87
CA LYS A 184 26.07 19.88 18.42
C LYS A 184 26.06 19.83 19.96
N LYS A 185 25.13 20.55 20.56
CA LYS A 185 24.91 20.66 22.02
C LYS A 185 23.50 20.18 22.34
N PHE A 186 23.23 18.88 22.22
CA PHE A 186 21.89 18.32 22.44
C PHE A 186 21.54 18.28 23.93
N ILE A 187 22.41 17.68 24.74
CA ILE A 187 22.23 17.63 26.20
C ILE A 187 23.59 17.70 26.90
N ARG A 188 23.66 18.39 28.04
CA ARG A 188 24.87 18.41 28.87
C ARG A 188 25.10 17.04 29.49
N ARG A 189 26.36 16.60 29.50
CA ARG A 189 26.76 15.26 29.94
C ARG A 189 26.59 15.08 31.45
N ASP A 190 26.90 16.09 32.24
CA ASP A 190 26.69 16.07 33.69
C ASP A 190 25.22 15.86 34.04
N PHE A 191 24.32 16.58 33.37
CA PHE A 191 22.87 16.41 33.53
C PHE A 191 22.40 15.02 33.08
N LEU A 192 22.94 14.50 31.97
CA LEU A 192 22.57 13.19 31.44
C LEU A 192 23.01 12.04 32.37
N LEU A 193 24.21 12.13 32.93
CA LEU A 193 24.82 11.09 33.77
C LEU A 193 24.37 11.14 35.24
N ASP A 194 23.75 12.24 35.67
CA ASP A 194 23.19 12.37 37.01
C ASP A 194 21.93 11.50 37.15
N GLU A 195 22.04 10.45 37.97
CA GLU A 195 20.98 9.47 38.24
C GLU A 195 19.68 10.12 38.74
N ALA A 196 19.76 11.27 39.43
CA ALA A 196 18.59 11.99 39.92
C ALA A 196 17.67 12.47 38.77
N ASN A 197 18.20 12.61 37.55
CA ASN A 197 17.43 13.02 36.38
C ASN A 197 16.72 11.87 35.67
N GLY A 198 17.02 10.61 36.01
CA GLY A 198 16.28 9.43 35.51
C GLY A 198 16.33 9.23 33.99
N LEU A 199 17.41 9.70 33.33
CA LEU A 199 17.58 9.63 31.87
C LEU A 199 18.34 8.38 31.38
N LEU A 200 18.95 7.63 32.31
CA LEU A 200 19.72 6.42 32.05
C LEU A 200 19.24 5.25 32.93
N PRO A 201 17.96 4.81 32.81
CA PRO A 201 17.48 3.66 33.58
C PRO A 201 18.32 2.42 33.23
N GLU A 202 18.88 1.76 34.25
CA GLU A 202 19.81 0.63 34.08
C GLU A 202 21.01 0.95 33.17
N ASP A 203 21.51 2.18 33.21
CA ASP A 203 22.60 2.69 32.34
C ASP A 203 22.28 2.57 30.83
N LYS A 204 21.00 2.68 30.47
CA LYS A 204 20.54 2.64 29.07
C LYS A 204 20.13 4.02 28.60
N LEU A 205 20.86 4.58 27.64
CA LEU A 205 20.43 5.78 26.93
C LEU A 205 19.45 5.39 25.82
N THR A 206 18.20 5.81 25.93
CA THR A 206 17.19 5.59 24.87
C THR A 206 16.85 6.90 24.17
N ILE A 207 17.28 7.03 22.92
CA ILE A 207 17.02 8.17 22.04
C ILE A 207 15.80 7.86 21.20
N PHE A 208 14.87 8.79 21.15
CA PHE A 208 13.72 8.76 20.24
C PHE A 208 13.88 9.86 19.19
N CYS A 209 13.72 9.48 17.93
CA CYS A 209 13.85 10.35 16.77
C CYS A 209 12.54 10.34 16.00
N GLU A 210 11.99 11.50 15.71
CA GLU A 210 10.89 11.68 14.77
C GLU A 210 11.40 12.38 13.52
N VAL A 211 11.02 11.90 12.34
CA VAL A 211 11.41 12.46 11.04
C VAL A 211 10.15 12.77 10.23
N SER A 212 10.09 13.97 9.67
CA SER A 212 9.04 14.43 8.77
C SER A 212 9.64 14.82 7.42
N VAL A 213 9.55 13.91 6.45
CA VAL A 213 10.07 14.10 5.10
C VAL A 213 9.03 14.80 4.23
N VAL A 214 9.43 15.89 3.59
CA VAL A 214 8.62 16.61 2.61
C VAL A 214 8.64 15.83 1.30
N ALA A 215 7.46 15.39 0.87
CA ALA A 215 7.23 14.69 -0.40
C ALA A 215 6.71 15.66 -1.48
N ASP A 216 6.26 15.12 -2.60
CA ASP A 216 5.84 15.91 -3.76
C ASP A 216 4.63 16.79 -3.42
N SER A 217 4.64 18.01 -3.94
CA SER A 217 3.53 18.96 -3.82
C SER A 217 2.61 18.88 -5.04
N ILE A 218 1.30 18.86 -4.82
CA ILE A 218 0.32 18.92 -5.90
C ILE A 218 -0.29 20.33 -5.89
N ASN A 219 -0.26 20.99 -7.05
CA ASN A 219 -0.96 22.24 -7.27
C ASN A 219 -2.33 21.94 -7.88
N ILE A 220 -3.39 22.43 -7.25
CA ILE A 220 -4.73 22.44 -7.82
C ILE A 220 -5.06 23.89 -8.12
N SER A 221 -5.17 24.23 -9.40
CA SER A 221 -5.54 25.56 -9.87
C SER A 221 -6.94 25.55 -10.48
N GLY A 222 -7.70 26.62 -10.29
CA GLY A 222 -9.01 26.78 -10.90
C GLY A 222 -9.31 28.21 -11.32
N GLN A 223 -10.25 28.36 -12.24
CA GLN A 223 -10.87 29.62 -12.63
C GLN A 223 -12.31 29.63 -12.11
N SER A 224 -12.70 30.68 -11.39
CA SER A 224 -14.05 30.80 -10.85
C SER A 224 -14.90 31.72 -11.73
N ASN A 225 -15.69 31.16 -12.64
CA ASN A 225 -16.81 31.88 -13.24
C ASN A 225 -17.96 31.90 -12.22
N VAL A 226 -18.16 33.05 -11.58
CA VAL A 226 -19.03 33.21 -10.41
C VAL A 226 -20.50 33.30 -10.83
N VAL A 227 -21.13 32.16 -11.07
CA VAL A 227 -22.56 31.99 -10.78
C VAL A 227 -22.66 30.89 -9.74
N GLN A 228 -23.03 31.25 -8.51
CA GLN A 228 -23.18 30.30 -7.41
C GLN A 228 -24.46 29.48 -7.60
N PHE A 229 -24.38 28.45 -8.44
CA PHE A 229 -25.36 27.37 -8.45
C PHE A 229 -25.01 26.40 -7.33
N LYS A 230 -25.95 26.18 -6.40
CA LYS A 230 -25.91 25.02 -5.50
C LYS A 230 -26.18 23.78 -6.35
N VAL A 231 -25.12 23.17 -6.87
CA VAL A 231 -25.24 21.89 -7.58
C VAL A 231 -25.48 20.80 -6.55
N PRO A 232 -26.62 20.09 -6.58
CA PRO A 232 -26.85 18.96 -5.69
C PRO A 232 -25.81 17.86 -5.92
N GLU A 233 -25.60 17.00 -4.92
CA GLU A 233 -24.74 15.83 -5.08
C GLU A 233 -25.21 14.92 -6.22
N CYS A 234 -24.26 14.23 -6.85
CA CYS A 234 -24.59 13.25 -7.89
C CYS A 234 -25.30 12.05 -7.25
N ARG A 235 -26.55 11.84 -7.62
CA ARG A 235 -27.41 10.77 -7.10
C ARG A 235 -27.37 9.48 -7.91
N LEU A 236 -26.58 9.41 -8.98
CA LEU A 236 -26.56 8.28 -9.92
C LEU A 236 -26.46 6.90 -9.23
N SER A 237 -25.54 6.77 -8.28
CA SER A 237 -25.35 5.52 -7.53
C SER A 237 -26.57 5.16 -6.68
N ASP A 238 -27.23 6.14 -6.07
CA ASP A 238 -28.43 5.94 -5.27
C ASP A 238 -29.64 5.62 -6.17
N ASP A 239 -29.77 6.32 -7.28
CA ASP A 239 -30.87 6.16 -8.25
C ASP A 239 -30.81 4.78 -8.93
N LEU A 240 -29.61 4.30 -9.29
CA LEU A 240 -29.41 2.93 -9.78
C LEU A 240 -29.62 1.89 -8.68
N GLY A 241 -29.17 2.16 -7.45
CA GLY A 241 -29.47 1.30 -6.30
C GLY A 241 -30.98 1.11 -6.10
N ALA A 242 -31.76 2.18 -6.26
CA ALA A 242 -33.21 2.12 -6.17
C ALA A 242 -33.85 1.27 -7.29
N LEU A 243 -33.23 1.14 -8.47
CA LEU A 243 -33.72 0.21 -9.49
C LEU A 243 -33.60 -1.25 -9.04
N PHE A 244 -32.51 -1.59 -8.34
CA PHE A 244 -32.32 -2.91 -7.76
C PHE A 244 -33.30 -3.16 -6.60
N ASP A 245 -33.36 -2.23 -5.63
CA ASP A 245 -34.19 -2.40 -4.43
C ASP A 245 -35.70 -2.48 -4.73
N ASN A 246 -36.16 -1.77 -5.78
CA ASN A 246 -37.58 -1.73 -6.15
C ASN A 246 -37.92 -2.63 -7.34
N GLU A 247 -36.94 -3.34 -7.92
CA GLU A 247 -37.13 -4.30 -9.01
C GLU A 247 -37.80 -3.72 -10.28
N ARG A 248 -37.72 -2.39 -10.47
CA ARG A 248 -38.47 -1.70 -11.54
C ARG A 248 -37.76 -1.85 -12.88
N PHE A 249 -38.50 -2.29 -13.90
CA PHE A 249 -38.03 -2.47 -15.28
C PHE A 249 -37.00 -3.60 -15.45
N SER A 250 -37.01 -4.58 -14.54
CA SER A 250 -36.17 -5.77 -14.66
C SER A 250 -36.48 -6.57 -15.93
N ASP A 251 -35.44 -7.16 -16.50
CA ASP A 251 -35.51 -7.97 -17.73
C ASP A 251 -34.77 -9.32 -17.59
N VAL A 252 -34.29 -9.63 -16.38
CA VAL A 252 -33.69 -10.91 -16.02
C VAL A 252 -33.95 -11.27 -14.56
N THR A 253 -34.14 -12.56 -14.29
CA THR A 253 -34.26 -13.13 -12.95
C THR A 253 -33.02 -13.94 -12.60
N LEU A 254 -32.40 -13.64 -11.45
CA LEU A 254 -31.28 -14.40 -10.90
C LEU A 254 -31.81 -15.28 -9.75
N ALA A 255 -31.78 -16.59 -9.93
CA ALA A 255 -32.29 -17.55 -8.95
C ALA A 255 -31.14 -18.16 -8.15
N VAL A 256 -31.24 -18.13 -6.82
CA VAL A 256 -30.24 -18.66 -5.88
C VAL A 256 -30.92 -19.34 -4.70
N GLY A 257 -30.62 -20.61 -4.44
CA GLY A 257 -31.15 -21.34 -3.29
C GLY A 257 -32.69 -21.32 -3.16
N GLY A 258 -33.42 -21.29 -4.29
CA GLY A 258 -34.89 -21.20 -4.32
C GLY A 258 -35.47 -19.80 -4.08
N ARG A 259 -34.62 -18.78 -3.94
CA ARG A 259 -34.97 -17.36 -3.89
C ARG A 259 -34.61 -16.70 -5.21
N GLU A 260 -35.22 -15.56 -5.52
CA GLU A 260 -35.05 -14.88 -6.80
C GLU A 260 -34.77 -13.39 -6.59
N PHE A 261 -33.89 -12.84 -7.43
CA PHE A 261 -33.64 -11.41 -7.57
C PHE A 261 -34.02 -10.95 -8.97
N GLN A 262 -34.76 -9.85 -9.05
CA GLN A 262 -35.01 -9.15 -10.30
C GLN A 262 -33.86 -8.18 -10.62
N ALA A 263 -33.37 -8.19 -11.85
CA ALA A 263 -32.23 -7.39 -12.26
C ALA A 263 -32.31 -6.91 -13.72
N HIS A 264 -31.29 -6.16 -14.15
CA HIS A 264 -31.21 -5.51 -15.45
C HIS A 264 -29.98 -5.98 -16.22
N LYS A 265 -30.18 -6.69 -17.33
CA LYS A 265 -29.11 -7.23 -18.18
C LYS A 265 -28.10 -6.17 -18.58
N ALA A 266 -28.58 -4.98 -18.97
CA ALA A 266 -27.72 -3.88 -19.40
C ALA A 266 -26.74 -3.42 -18.29
N ILE A 267 -27.22 -3.32 -17.05
CA ILE A 267 -26.39 -2.92 -15.90
C ILE A 267 -25.42 -4.04 -15.54
N LEU A 268 -25.90 -5.27 -15.44
CA LEU A 268 -25.07 -6.44 -15.14
C LEU A 268 -23.94 -6.62 -16.17
N ALA A 269 -24.28 -6.59 -17.47
CA ALA A 269 -23.32 -6.72 -18.56
C ALA A 269 -22.30 -5.57 -18.60
N ALA A 270 -22.72 -4.33 -18.35
CA ALA A 270 -21.81 -3.19 -18.32
C ALA A 270 -20.80 -3.24 -17.16
N ARG A 271 -21.10 -4.00 -16.09
CA ARG A 271 -20.35 -4.00 -14.84
C ARG A 271 -19.60 -5.31 -14.57
N SER A 272 -19.97 -6.40 -15.25
CA SER A 272 -19.33 -7.70 -15.14
C SER A 272 -19.14 -8.31 -16.54
N PRO A 273 -17.89 -8.54 -16.97
CA PRO A 273 -17.59 -9.25 -18.21
C PRO A 273 -18.23 -10.63 -18.30
N VAL A 274 -18.42 -11.30 -17.16
CA VAL A 274 -19.03 -12.64 -17.08
C VAL A 274 -20.52 -12.57 -17.38
N PHE A 275 -21.24 -11.61 -16.78
CA PHE A 275 -22.64 -11.37 -17.16
C PHE A 275 -22.76 -10.87 -18.60
N ALA A 276 -21.82 -10.05 -19.10
CA ALA A 276 -21.81 -9.61 -20.49
C ALA A 276 -21.77 -10.81 -21.45
N ALA A 277 -20.80 -11.71 -21.27
CA ALA A 277 -20.67 -12.91 -22.08
C ALA A 277 -21.91 -13.82 -21.98
N MET A 278 -22.47 -13.97 -20.78
CA MET A 278 -23.68 -14.77 -20.54
C MET A 278 -24.90 -14.23 -21.31
N PHE A 279 -25.04 -12.91 -21.46
CA PHE A 279 -26.17 -12.29 -22.15
C PHE A 279 -25.94 -12.01 -23.63
N GLU A 280 -24.68 -11.92 -24.07
CA GLU A 280 -24.32 -11.65 -25.47
C GLU A 280 -24.42 -12.91 -26.34
N HIS A 281 -24.02 -14.07 -25.83
CA HIS A 281 -24.09 -15.34 -26.56
C HIS A 281 -25.50 -15.99 -26.50
N GLU A 282 -25.85 -16.83 -27.47
CA GLU A 282 -27.13 -17.56 -27.53
C GLU A 282 -27.22 -18.70 -26.50
N MET A 283 -26.87 -18.42 -25.25
CA MET A 283 -26.95 -19.37 -24.15
C MET A 283 -28.40 -19.48 -23.63
N GLU A 284 -28.73 -20.56 -22.93
CA GLU A 284 -30.09 -20.82 -22.43
C GLU A 284 -30.59 -19.72 -21.49
N GLU A 285 -29.68 -19.06 -20.77
CA GLU A 285 -29.96 -17.92 -19.89
C GLU A 285 -30.51 -16.72 -20.67
N ARG A 286 -29.98 -16.46 -21.88
CA ARG A 286 -30.46 -15.39 -22.75
C ARG A 286 -31.87 -15.69 -23.26
N LYS A 287 -32.17 -16.95 -23.59
CA LYS A 287 -33.49 -17.37 -24.11
C LYS A 287 -34.57 -17.36 -23.02
N ARG A 288 -34.20 -17.71 -21.78
CA ARG A 288 -35.13 -17.85 -20.65
C ARG A 288 -35.25 -16.61 -19.78
N ASN A 289 -34.41 -15.59 -19.98
CA ASN A 289 -34.29 -14.42 -19.11
C ASN A 289 -34.11 -14.81 -17.63
N ARG A 290 -33.45 -15.94 -17.38
CA ARG A 290 -33.27 -16.51 -16.05
C ARG A 290 -31.90 -17.15 -15.93
N VAL A 291 -31.20 -16.83 -14.84
CA VAL A 291 -29.86 -17.36 -14.51
C VAL A 291 -29.96 -18.11 -13.20
N ASP A 292 -29.57 -19.39 -13.20
CA ASP A 292 -29.45 -20.19 -11.98
C ASP A 292 -28.04 -20.04 -11.39
N ILE A 293 -27.96 -19.57 -10.15
CA ILE A 293 -26.72 -19.38 -9.39
C ILE A 293 -26.74 -20.36 -8.24
N THR A 294 -25.81 -21.31 -8.24
CA THR A 294 -25.81 -22.46 -7.30
C THR A 294 -24.69 -22.42 -6.27
N ASP A 295 -23.71 -21.54 -6.44
CA ASP A 295 -22.42 -21.55 -5.74
C ASP A 295 -22.12 -20.23 -5.02
N VAL A 296 -23.12 -19.37 -4.86
CA VAL A 296 -23.04 -18.13 -4.07
C VAL A 296 -24.22 -18.11 -3.11
N ASP A 297 -23.97 -17.77 -1.84
CA ASP A 297 -25.04 -17.58 -0.86
C ASP A 297 -25.94 -16.40 -1.24
N HIS A 298 -27.22 -16.45 -0.86
CA HIS A 298 -28.18 -15.40 -1.16
C HIS A 298 -27.76 -14.01 -0.65
N GLU A 299 -27.21 -13.93 0.56
CA GLU A 299 -26.80 -12.65 1.16
C GLU A 299 -25.55 -12.08 0.49
N VAL A 300 -24.60 -12.95 0.12
CA VAL A 300 -23.39 -12.61 -0.63
C VAL A 300 -23.74 -12.12 -2.03
N LEU A 301 -24.65 -12.83 -2.71
CA LEU A 301 -25.14 -12.42 -4.03
C LEU A 301 -25.83 -11.06 -3.96
N ARG A 302 -26.66 -10.81 -2.93
CA ARG A 302 -27.31 -9.51 -2.74
C ARG A 302 -26.29 -8.38 -2.59
N GLU A 303 -25.25 -8.60 -1.79
CA GLU A 303 -24.19 -7.60 -1.57
C GLU A 303 -23.37 -7.35 -2.85
N MET A 304 -23.05 -8.41 -3.60
CA MET A 304 -22.41 -8.32 -4.92
C MET A 304 -23.27 -7.54 -5.92
N LEU A 305 -24.58 -7.81 -5.99
CA LEU A 305 -25.51 -7.08 -6.85
C LEU A 305 -25.57 -5.61 -6.43
N ARG A 306 -25.68 -5.31 -5.13
CA ARG A 306 -25.64 -3.94 -4.63
C ARG A 306 -24.37 -3.20 -5.06
N PHE A 307 -23.21 -3.87 -5.05
CA PHE A 307 -21.98 -3.31 -5.59
C PHE A 307 -22.06 -3.05 -7.11
N ILE A 308 -22.65 -3.96 -7.88
CA ILE A 308 -22.82 -3.78 -9.33
C ILE A 308 -23.61 -2.49 -9.63
N TYR A 309 -24.71 -2.24 -8.93
CA TYR A 309 -25.56 -1.06 -9.15
C TYR A 309 -24.97 0.23 -8.58
N THR A 310 -24.31 0.17 -7.42
CA THR A 310 -23.96 1.37 -6.64
C THR A 310 -22.46 1.63 -6.52
N GLY A 311 -21.62 0.64 -6.79
CA GLY A 311 -20.17 0.68 -6.52
C GLY A 311 -19.79 0.58 -5.04
N ARG A 312 -20.75 0.28 -4.15
CA ARG A 312 -20.59 0.20 -2.70
C ARG A 312 -21.04 -1.17 -2.17
N ALA A 313 -20.34 -1.65 -1.15
CA ALA A 313 -20.64 -2.90 -0.44
C ALA A 313 -20.61 -2.64 1.08
N PRO A 314 -21.67 -2.04 1.67
CA PRO A 314 -21.70 -1.66 3.08
C PRO A 314 -21.60 -2.81 4.09
N ASN A 315 -21.83 -4.07 3.70
CA ASN A 315 -21.70 -5.23 4.58
C ASN A 315 -20.48 -6.10 4.29
N LEU A 316 -19.54 -5.61 3.47
CA LEU A 316 -18.36 -6.37 3.02
C LEU A 316 -17.58 -6.99 4.19
N ASP A 317 -17.36 -6.25 5.27
CA ASP A 317 -16.57 -6.71 6.43
C ASP A 317 -17.11 -7.98 7.11
N LYS A 318 -18.39 -8.32 6.89
CA LYS A 318 -19.05 -9.50 7.48
C LYS A 318 -18.92 -10.76 6.64
N MET A 319 -18.51 -10.65 5.38
CA MET A 319 -18.56 -11.72 4.38
C MET A 319 -17.43 -11.58 3.35
N ALA A 320 -16.29 -11.03 3.76
CA ALA A 320 -15.23 -10.61 2.83
C ALA A 320 -14.61 -11.80 2.06
N ASP A 321 -14.55 -12.98 2.69
CA ASP A 321 -14.09 -14.24 2.10
C ASP A 321 -15.04 -14.75 1.01
N ASP A 322 -16.32 -14.92 1.30
CA ASP A 322 -17.31 -15.36 0.33
C ASP A 322 -17.51 -14.33 -0.79
N LEU A 323 -17.47 -13.04 -0.44
CA LEU A 323 -17.61 -11.95 -1.41
C LEU A 323 -16.37 -11.82 -2.29
N LEU A 324 -15.17 -12.16 -1.81
CA LEU A 324 -13.96 -12.28 -2.64
C LEU A 324 -14.15 -13.37 -3.70
N ALA A 325 -14.64 -14.55 -3.31
CA ALA A 325 -14.91 -15.65 -4.22
C ALA A 325 -15.93 -15.27 -5.30
N ALA A 326 -17.02 -14.60 -4.90
CA ALA A 326 -18.02 -14.10 -5.83
C ALA A 326 -17.45 -13.01 -6.76
N ALA A 327 -16.67 -12.06 -6.23
CA ALA A 327 -16.07 -11.00 -7.02
C ALA A 327 -15.10 -11.53 -8.08
N ASP A 328 -14.27 -12.52 -7.73
CA ASP A 328 -13.37 -13.18 -8.67
C ASP A 328 -14.16 -13.92 -9.76
N LYS A 329 -15.16 -14.74 -9.36
CA LYS A 329 -16.02 -15.48 -10.29
C LYS A 329 -16.71 -14.58 -11.32
N TYR A 330 -17.21 -13.43 -10.90
CA TYR A 330 -17.93 -12.49 -11.77
C TYR A 330 -17.04 -11.39 -12.36
N ALA A 331 -15.71 -11.51 -12.21
CA ALA A 331 -14.70 -10.57 -12.71
C ALA A 331 -14.96 -9.10 -12.28
N LEU A 332 -15.30 -8.92 -11.01
CA LEU A 332 -15.54 -7.62 -10.37
C LEU A 332 -14.27 -7.12 -9.67
N GLU A 333 -13.25 -6.75 -10.46
CA GLU A 333 -11.89 -6.46 -9.97
C GLU A 333 -11.84 -5.48 -8.80
N ARG A 334 -12.59 -4.37 -8.86
CA ARG A 334 -12.60 -3.39 -7.77
C ARG A 334 -13.22 -3.95 -6.48
N LEU A 335 -14.24 -4.80 -6.58
CA LEU A 335 -14.83 -5.44 -5.40
C LEU A 335 -13.86 -6.46 -4.82
N LYS A 336 -13.17 -7.22 -5.67
CA LYS A 336 -12.14 -8.18 -5.29
C LYS A 336 -11.05 -7.50 -4.45
N VAL A 337 -10.49 -6.39 -4.92
CA VAL A 337 -9.48 -5.62 -4.17
C VAL A 337 -10.02 -5.02 -2.87
N MET A 338 -11.30 -4.60 -2.82
CA MET A 338 -11.92 -4.16 -1.56
C MET A 338 -12.02 -5.30 -0.54
N CYS A 339 -12.33 -6.52 -0.98
CA CYS A 339 -12.30 -7.70 -0.12
C CYS A 339 -10.87 -8.05 0.33
N GLU A 340 -9.88 -7.93 -0.56
CA GLU A 340 -8.46 -8.11 -0.22
C GLU A 340 -8.00 -7.16 0.89
N GLU A 341 -8.38 -5.88 0.81
CA GLU A 341 -8.08 -4.89 1.85
C GLU A 341 -8.70 -5.26 3.20
N ALA A 342 -9.99 -5.61 3.22
CA ALA A 342 -10.68 -5.98 4.46
C ALA A 342 -10.09 -7.24 5.11
N LEU A 343 -9.82 -8.28 4.31
CA LEU A 343 -9.18 -9.51 4.79
C LEU A 343 -7.78 -9.22 5.33
N CYS A 344 -7.00 -8.38 4.63
CA CYS A 344 -5.67 -7.99 5.08
C CYS A 344 -5.69 -7.23 6.41
N VAL A 345 -6.66 -6.33 6.63
CA VAL A 345 -6.81 -5.60 7.89
C VAL A 345 -7.19 -6.52 9.05
N SER A 346 -7.94 -7.59 8.76
CA SER A 346 -8.37 -8.60 9.74
C SER A 346 -7.37 -9.75 9.97
N LEU A 347 -6.20 -9.73 9.32
CA LEU A 347 -5.20 -10.78 9.44
C LEU A 347 -4.74 -11.00 10.89
N SER A 348 -4.66 -12.27 11.26
CA SER A 348 -4.19 -12.72 12.58
C SER A 348 -3.29 -13.94 12.42
N VAL A 349 -2.57 -14.31 13.48
CA VAL A 349 -1.74 -15.53 13.50
C VAL A 349 -2.56 -16.77 13.15
N GLU A 350 -3.75 -16.91 13.72
CA GLU A 350 -4.62 -18.07 13.50
C GLU A 350 -5.21 -18.12 12.08
N SER A 351 -5.55 -16.96 11.50
CA SER A 351 -6.20 -16.88 10.19
C SER A 351 -5.23 -16.85 9.00
N ALA A 352 -3.94 -16.59 9.22
CA ALA A 352 -2.97 -16.33 8.15
C ALA A 352 -2.86 -17.46 7.12
N ALA A 353 -2.87 -18.73 7.56
CA ALA A 353 -2.78 -19.86 6.66
C ALA A 353 -4.03 -19.98 5.76
N ASP A 354 -5.22 -19.87 6.35
CA ASP A 354 -6.48 -19.97 5.63
C ASP A 354 -6.66 -18.79 4.66
N THR A 355 -6.28 -17.57 5.09
CA THR A 355 -6.29 -16.38 4.22
C THR A 355 -5.30 -16.53 3.05
N LEU A 356 -4.13 -17.15 3.26
CA LEU A 356 -3.18 -17.38 2.19
C LEU A 356 -3.70 -18.38 1.14
N ILE A 357 -4.36 -19.45 1.60
CA ILE A 357 -5.02 -20.43 0.72
C ILE A 357 -6.14 -19.74 -0.07
N LEU A 358 -6.99 -18.97 0.61
CA LEU A 358 -8.08 -18.24 -0.01
C LEU A 358 -7.57 -17.25 -1.08
N ALA A 359 -6.49 -16.54 -0.77
CA ALA A 359 -5.90 -15.59 -1.69
C ALA A 359 -5.32 -16.27 -2.94
N ASP A 360 -4.69 -17.44 -2.80
CA ASP A 360 -4.23 -18.24 -3.92
C ASP A 360 -5.39 -18.77 -4.77
N LEU A 361 -6.41 -19.32 -4.11
CA LEU A 361 -7.58 -19.91 -4.76
C LEU A 361 -8.30 -18.91 -5.67
N HIS A 362 -8.41 -17.65 -5.23
CA HIS A 362 -9.10 -16.59 -5.96
C HIS A 362 -8.15 -15.64 -6.67
N SER A 363 -6.88 -16.02 -6.89
CA SER A 363 -5.88 -15.18 -7.58
C SER A 363 -5.85 -13.74 -7.07
N ALA A 364 -5.90 -13.57 -5.74
CA ALA A 364 -5.92 -12.30 -5.04
C ALA A 364 -4.48 -11.90 -4.68
N ASP A 365 -3.78 -11.35 -5.68
CA ASP A 365 -2.33 -11.17 -5.63
C ASP A 365 -1.86 -10.21 -4.53
N GLN A 366 -2.63 -9.15 -4.23
CA GLN A 366 -2.24 -8.18 -3.20
C GLN A 366 -2.39 -8.80 -1.82
N LEU A 367 -3.53 -9.45 -1.54
CA LEU A 367 -3.76 -10.16 -0.28
C LEU A 367 -2.74 -11.28 -0.08
N LYS A 368 -2.42 -12.06 -1.12
CA LYS A 368 -1.41 -13.11 -1.06
C LYS A 368 -0.04 -12.56 -0.68
N ALA A 369 0.39 -11.48 -1.33
CA ALA A 369 1.66 -10.83 -1.03
C ALA A 369 1.72 -10.27 0.40
N GLN A 370 0.66 -9.58 0.85
CA GLN A 370 0.60 -9.03 2.22
C GLN A 370 0.56 -10.14 3.28
N THR A 371 -0.17 -11.23 3.03
CA THR A 371 -0.24 -12.37 3.95
C THR A 371 1.12 -13.06 4.09
N ILE A 372 1.85 -13.24 2.98
CA ILE A 372 3.22 -13.78 3.02
C ILE A 372 4.16 -12.85 3.81
N ASP A 373 4.06 -11.54 3.61
CA ASP A 373 4.87 -10.56 4.33
C ASP A 373 4.57 -10.57 5.84
N PHE A 374 3.30 -10.65 6.22
CA PHE A 374 2.84 -10.79 7.60
C PHE A 374 3.45 -12.03 8.28
N ILE A 375 3.41 -13.19 7.60
CA ILE A 375 4.00 -14.44 8.10
C ILE A 375 5.51 -14.28 8.26
N ASN A 376 6.21 -13.80 7.23
CA ASN A 376 7.67 -13.80 7.20
C ASN A 376 8.32 -12.76 8.14
N THR A 377 7.66 -11.63 8.40
CA THR A 377 8.30 -10.49 9.07
C THR A 377 8.20 -10.54 10.60
N SER A 378 7.07 -10.97 11.15
CA SER A 378 6.81 -10.84 12.59
C SER A 378 6.18 -12.05 13.26
N HIS A 379 5.65 -13.02 12.50
CA HIS A 379 4.78 -14.06 13.05
C HIS A 379 5.14 -15.49 12.62
N ALA A 380 6.28 -15.70 11.97
CA ALA A 380 6.65 -16.99 11.39
C ALA A 380 6.61 -18.14 12.42
N THR A 381 7.15 -17.93 13.62
CA THR A 381 7.15 -18.93 14.69
C THR A 381 5.74 -19.29 15.13
N ASP A 382 4.92 -18.27 15.39
CA ASP A 382 3.60 -18.46 15.97
C ASP A 382 2.64 -19.07 14.94
N VAL A 383 2.71 -18.62 13.68
CA VAL A 383 1.91 -19.16 12.57
C VAL A 383 2.25 -20.63 12.32
N MET A 384 3.54 -21.00 12.36
CA MET A 384 3.97 -22.38 12.13
C MET A 384 3.39 -23.39 13.13
N ASP A 385 3.07 -22.93 14.34
CA ASP A 385 2.50 -23.76 15.38
C ASP A 385 0.97 -23.92 15.28
N THR A 386 0.30 -23.08 14.49
CA THR A 386 -1.16 -23.18 14.26
C THR A 386 -1.57 -24.47 13.55
N ALA A 387 -2.80 -24.90 13.81
CA ALA A 387 -3.38 -26.05 13.10
C ALA A 387 -3.57 -25.76 11.59
N GLY A 388 -3.97 -24.52 11.24
CA GLY A 388 -4.15 -24.08 9.87
C GLY A 388 -2.87 -24.22 9.05
N TRP A 389 -1.73 -23.75 9.59
CA TRP A 389 -0.45 -23.89 8.91
C TRP A 389 -0.03 -25.35 8.71
N LYS A 390 -0.18 -26.18 9.75
CA LYS A 390 0.14 -27.62 9.67
C LYS A 390 -0.69 -28.33 8.61
N ASN A 391 -1.97 -27.98 8.48
CA ASN A 391 -2.84 -28.50 7.42
C ASN A 391 -2.43 -27.98 6.03
N MET A 392 -2.02 -26.71 5.93
CA MET A 392 -1.56 -26.11 4.68
C MET A 392 -0.29 -26.79 4.14
N ILE A 393 0.63 -27.22 4.99
CA ILE A 393 1.83 -27.96 4.56
C ILE A 393 1.47 -29.20 3.75
N SER A 394 0.43 -29.94 4.17
CA SER A 394 0.00 -31.15 3.47
C SER A 394 -0.90 -30.85 2.27
N SER A 395 -1.78 -29.86 2.37
CA SER A 395 -2.79 -29.58 1.32
C SER A 395 -2.30 -28.66 0.20
N HIS A 396 -1.44 -27.68 0.50
CA HIS A 396 -0.98 -26.64 -0.43
C HIS A 396 0.53 -26.37 -0.29
N PRO A 397 1.41 -27.37 -0.52
CA PRO A 397 2.85 -27.24 -0.29
C PRO A 397 3.54 -26.19 -1.17
N HIS A 398 2.95 -25.80 -2.31
CA HIS A 398 3.48 -24.73 -3.17
C HIS A 398 3.48 -23.37 -2.48
N LEU A 399 2.48 -23.10 -1.61
CA LEU A 399 2.40 -21.85 -0.84
C LEU A 399 3.55 -21.71 0.15
N ILE A 400 4.01 -22.82 0.72
CA ILE A 400 5.19 -22.86 1.60
C ILE A 400 6.45 -22.50 0.78
N ALA A 401 6.58 -23.09 -0.40
CA ALA A 401 7.72 -22.80 -1.29
C ALA A 401 7.74 -21.32 -1.73
N GLU A 402 6.58 -20.73 -1.98
CA GLU A 402 6.45 -19.31 -2.30
C GLU A 402 6.78 -18.40 -1.12
N ALA A 403 6.24 -18.69 0.06
CA ALA A 403 6.57 -17.94 1.28
C ALA A 403 8.07 -18.00 1.59
N PHE A 404 8.70 -19.17 1.45
CA PHE A 404 10.14 -19.34 1.63
C PHE A 404 10.96 -18.60 0.56
N ARG A 405 10.50 -18.62 -0.70
CA ARG A 405 11.15 -17.86 -1.78
C ARG A 405 11.08 -16.35 -1.50
N ALA A 406 9.94 -15.86 -1.02
CA ALA A 406 9.77 -14.45 -0.65
C ALA A 406 10.71 -14.05 0.51
N LEU A 407 10.89 -14.93 1.51
CA LEU A 407 11.85 -14.71 2.59
C LEU A 407 13.29 -14.64 2.06
N ALA A 408 13.68 -15.54 1.15
CA ALA A 408 15.02 -15.57 0.57
C ALA A 408 15.34 -14.33 -0.27
N THR A 409 14.37 -13.82 -1.04
CA THR A 409 14.55 -12.59 -1.83
C THR A 409 14.61 -11.34 -0.95
N GLN A 410 13.93 -11.32 0.21
CA GLN A 410 14.09 -10.26 1.21
C GLN A 410 15.50 -10.27 1.84
N GLN A 411 16.07 -11.45 2.12
CA GLN A 411 17.42 -11.56 2.70
C GLN A 411 18.55 -11.20 1.72
N GLN A 412 18.39 -11.43 0.42
CA GLN A 412 19.38 -11.06 -0.60
C GLN A 412 19.54 -9.54 -0.80
N GLN A 413 18.64 -8.73 -0.25
CA GLN A 413 18.79 -7.26 -0.22
C GLN A 413 19.65 -6.77 0.96
N ILE A 414 20.14 -7.67 1.82
CA ILE A 414 21.07 -7.37 2.92
C ILE A 414 22.51 -7.65 2.42
N PRO A 415 23.44 -6.68 2.45
CA PRO A 415 24.80 -6.89 1.96
C PRO A 415 25.53 -7.96 2.80
N PRO A 416 26.37 -8.83 2.20
CA PRO A 416 27.11 -9.83 2.95
C PRO A 416 28.09 -9.15 3.92
N ILE A 417 28.07 -9.60 5.18
CA ILE A 417 29.05 -9.24 6.19
C ILE A 417 30.41 -9.78 5.70
N GLY A 418 31.29 -8.86 5.31
CA GLY A 418 32.64 -9.20 4.87
C GLY A 418 33.45 -9.89 5.99
N PRO A 419 34.47 -10.69 5.63
CA PRO A 419 35.20 -11.49 6.60
C PRO A 419 35.97 -10.61 7.59
N PRO A 420 36.22 -11.11 8.83
CA PRO A 420 36.93 -10.35 9.85
C PRO A 420 38.35 -10.02 9.38
N ARG A 421 38.69 -8.73 9.37
CA ARG A 421 40.05 -8.26 9.03
C ARG A 421 41.05 -8.85 10.03
N LYS A 422 41.97 -9.67 9.53
CA LYS A 422 43.12 -10.17 10.31
C LYS A 422 43.93 -8.98 10.85
N ARG A 423 44.16 -8.97 12.16
CA ARG A 423 45.09 -8.06 12.85
C ARG A 423 46.48 -8.18 12.20
N VAL A 424 46.94 -7.12 11.55
CA VAL A 424 48.36 -6.96 11.21
C VAL A 424 49.10 -6.65 12.51
N LYS A 425 50.00 -7.54 12.92
CA LYS A 425 50.99 -7.23 13.96
C LYS A 425 51.97 -6.21 13.39
N GLN A 426 52.06 -5.03 14.00
CA GLN A 426 53.14 -4.09 13.75
C GLN A 426 54.42 -4.63 14.42
N ALA A 427 55.51 -4.64 13.67
CA ALA A 427 56.88 -4.74 14.15
C ALA A 427 57.60 -3.46 13.72
#